data_AF-A9DNY0-F1
#
_entry.id   AF-A9DNY0-F1
#
_cell.length_a   1.000
_cell.length_b   1.000
_cell.length_c   1.000
_cell.angle_alpha   90.00
_cell.angle_beta   90.00
_cell.angle_gamma   90.00
#
_symmetry.space_group_name_H-M   'P 1'
#
loop_
_entity.id
_entity.type
_entity.pdbx_description
1 polymer ?
#
loop_
_entity_poly.entity_id
_entity_poly.type
_entity_poly.pdbx_seq_one_letter_code
_entity_poly.pdbx_strand_id
1 'polypeptide(L)' 'MGKAQLRELVKPISTRYASTIINEVIAKQRDVPLSFAKNQKIVFQKEVRIVLDFLGLECED' A
#
# COMPACT_ATOMS: atom_id res chain seq x y z
N MET A 1 6.69 6.92 1.44
CA MET A 1 6.89 6.95 -0.02
C MET A 1 5.59 7.30 -0.73
N GLY A 2 5.64 7.65 -2.02
CA GLY A 2 4.43 7.85 -2.82
C GLY A 2 3.74 6.53 -3.16
N LYS A 3 2.40 6.52 -3.25
CA LYS A 3 1.64 5.33 -3.70
C LYS A 3 2.09 4.81 -5.06
N ALA A 4 2.44 5.71 -5.97
CA ALA A 4 2.94 5.33 -7.28
C ALA A 4 4.25 4.53 -7.18
N GLN A 5 5.16 4.95 -6.29
CA GLN A 5 6.42 4.24 -6.04
C GLN A 5 6.16 2.85 -5.44
N LEU A 6 5.26 2.75 -4.46
CA LEU A 6 4.87 1.46 -3.90
C LEU A 6 4.26 0.53 -4.95
N ARG A 7 3.45 1.07 -5.87
CA ARG A 7 2.89 0.28 -6.98
C ARG A 7 3.95 -0.26 -7.94
N GLU A 8 5.00 0.50 -8.22
CA GLU A 8 6.11 0.00 -9.04
C GLU A 8 6.90 -1.09 -8.33
N LEU A 9 7.07 -1.02 -7.00
CA LEU A 9 7.73 -2.07 -6.22
C LEU A 9 6.96 -3.39 -6.27
N VAL A 10 5.63 -3.32 -6.24
CA VAL A 10 4.74 -4.50 -6.26
C VAL A 10 4.26 -4.87 -7.66
N LYS A 11 4.90 -4.35 -8.71
CA LYS A 11 4.53 -4.53 -10.13
C LYS A 11 4.43 -5.98 -10.62
N PRO A 12 5.18 -6.97 -10.09
CA PRO A 12 4.94 -8.38 -10.43
C PRO A 12 3.50 -8.84 -10.13
N ILE A 13 2.80 -8.14 -9.24
CA ILE A 13 1.42 -8.39 -8.86
C ILE A 13 0.50 -7.46 -9.64
N SER A 14 -0.70 -7.94 -9.98
CA SER A 14 -1.72 -7.13 -10.65
C SER A 14 -1.91 -5.76 -9.99
N THR A 15 -1.72 -4.69 -10.75
CA THR A 15 -1.85 -3.29 -10.28
C THR A 15 -3.19 -3.03 -9.62
N ARG A 16 -4.26 -3.68 -10.09
CA ARG A 16 -5.61 -3.56 -9.52
C ARG A 16 -5.66 -4.18 -8.12
N TYR A 17 -5.08 -5.37 -7.96
CA TYR A 17 -5.03 -6.07 -6.67
C TYR A 17 -4.17 -5.32 -5.66
N ALA A 18 -2.96 -4.92 -6.06
CA ALA A 18 -2.07 -4.10 -5.24
C ALA A 18 -2.72 -2.78 -4.79
N SER A 19 -3.44 -2.10 -5.69
CA SER A 19 -4.13 -0.86 -5.36
C SER A 19 -5.21 -1.05 -4.30
N THR A 20 -5.96 -2.15 -4.37
CA THR A 20 -6.95 -2.50 -3.33
C THR A 20 -6.27 -2.65 -1.98
N ILE A 21 -5.23 -3.50 -1.89
CA ILE A 21 -4.52 -3.76 -0.63
C ILE A 21 -3.93 -2.49 -0.03
N ILE A 22 -3.25 -1.67 -0.84
CA ILE A 22 -2.66 -0.41 -0.38
C ILE A 22 -3.73 0.50 0.23
N ASN A 23 -4.90 0.61 -0.42
CA ASN A 23 -5.98 1.46 0.07
C ASN A 23 -6.60 0.92 1.37
N GLU A 24 -6.81 -0.40 1.46
CA GLU A 24 -7.32 -1.07 2.67
C GLU A 24 -6.36 -0.91 3.85
N VAL A 25 -5.05 -1.08 3.61
CA VAL A 25 -4.02 -0.89 4.65
C VAL A 25 -4.02 0.54 5.15
N ILE A 26 -4.08 1.54 4.27
CA ILE A 26 -4.13 2.95 4.67
C ILE A 26 -5.41 3.26 5.46
N ALA A 27 -6.56 2.77 4.99
CA ALA A 27 -7.85 2.97 5.67
C ALA A 27 -7.79 2.42 7.10
N LYS A 28 -7.32 1.19 7.26
CA LYS A 28 -7.20 0.52 8.56
C LYS A 28 -6.15 1.16 9.47
N GLN A 29 -4.97 1.49 8.95
CA GLN A 29 -3.84 1.99 9.75
C GLN A 29 -3.98 3.44 10.20
N ARG A 30 -4.87 4.20 9.57
CA ARG A 30 -5.16 5.60 9.91
C ARG A 30 -6.55 5.81 10.50
N ASP A 31 -7.34 4.75 10.63
CA ASP A 31 -8.74 4.80 11.07
C ASP A 31 -9.58 5.80 10.25
N VAL A 32 -9.49 5.67 8.91
CA VAL A 32 -10.18 6.55 7.96
C VAL A 32 -11.00 5.75 6.95
N PRO A 33 -12.07 6.33 6.38
CA PRO A 33 -12.83 5.67 5.33
C PRO A 33 -11.99 5.31 4.09
N LEU A 34 -12.33 4.22 3.42
CA LEU A 34 -11.66 3.78 2.19
C LEU A 34 -11.70 4.84 1.09
N SER A 35 -12.77 5.64 1.02
CA SER A 35 -12.91 6.76 0.08
C SER A 35 -11.81 7.82 0.29
N PHE A 36 -11.51 8.14 1.56
CA PHE A 36 -10.42 9.05 1.90
C PHE A 36 -9.06 8.41 1.59
N ALA A 37 -8.87 7.14 1.97
CA ALA A 37 -7.65 6.40 1.72
C ALA A 37 -7.29 6.34 0.23
N LYS A 38 -8.25 6.12 -0.67
CA LYS A 38 -8.06 6.12 -2.14
C LYS A 38 -7.41 7.40 -2.66
N ASN A 39 -7.77 8.55 -2.10
CA ASN A 39 -7.27 9.86 -2.51
C ASN A 39 -5.90 10.23 -1.91
N GLN A 40 -5.41 9.45 -0.93
CA GLN A 40 -4.10 9.68 -0.34
C GLN A 40 -2.98 9.39 -1.36
N LYS A 41 -2.01 10.30 -1.45
CA LYS A 41 -0.80 10.13 -2.30
C LYS A 41 0.39 9.56 -1.54
N ILE A 42 0.41 9.74 -0.22
CA ILE A 42 1.51 9.34 0.67
C ILE A 42 1.15 8.02 1.34
N VAL A 43 2.11 7.09 1.37
CA VAL A 43 2.08 5.85 2.15
C VAL A 43 3.19 5.91 3.19
N PHE A 44 2.85 5.68 4.46
CA PHE A 44 3.78 5.70 5.58
C PHE A 44 4.60 4.41 5.64
N GLN A 45 5.79 4.46 6.22
CA GLN A 45 6.70 3.31 6.29
C GLN A 45 6.05 2.08 6.92
N LYS A 46 5.27 2.27 8.00
CA LYS A 46 4.49 1.19 8.63
C LYS A 46 3.50 0.52 7.67
N GLU A 47 2.86 1.30 6.80
CA GLU A 47 1.89 0.81 5.82
C GLU A 47 2.59 0.09 4.68
N VAL A 48 3.75 0.60 4.23
CA VAL A 48 4.58 -0.06 3.23
C VAL A 48 4.98 -1.45 3.71
N ARG A 49 5.51 -1.58 4.94
CA ARG A 49 5.88 -2.88 5.52
C ARG A 49 4.71 -3.87 5.52
N ILE A 50 3.53 -3.45 5.97
CA ILE A 50 2.33 -4.30 5.97
C ILE A 50 1.93 -4.73 4.56
N VAL A 51 1.98 -3.82 3.59
CA VAL A 51 1.64 -4.14 2.19
C VAL A 51 2.61 -5.16 1.62
N LEU A 52 3.92 -4.98 1.83
CA LEU A 52 4.95 -5.89 1.30
C LEU A 52 4.87 -7.28 1.95
N ASP A 53 4.72 -7.32 3.28
CA ASP A 53 4.54 -8.56 4.05
C ASP A 53 3.30 -9.35 3.58
N PHE A 54 2.16 -8.67 3.41
CA PHE A 54 0.94 -9.29 2.88
C PHE A 54 1.12 -9.86 1.47
N LEU A 55 1.99 -9.25 0.67
CA LEU A 55 2.27 -9.65 -0.71
C LEU A 55 3.40 -10.69 -0.80
N GLY A 56 3.99 -11.11 0.33
CA GLY A 56 5.12 -12.04 0.37
C GLY A 56 6.39 -11.47 -0.24
N LEU A 57 6.53 -10.15 -0.27
CA LEU A 57 7.72 -9.46 -0.75
C LEU A 57 8.61 -9.12 0.43
N GLU A 58 9.85 -9.62 0.42
CA GLU A 58 10.84 -9.25 1.40
C GLU A 58 11.29 -7.80 1.18
N CYS A 59 11.27 -7.02 2.26
CA CYS A 59 11.84 -5.69 2.28
C CYS A 59 13.27 -5.85 2.80
N GLU A 60 14.28 -5.73 1.93
CA GLU A 60 15.67 -5.64 2.40
C GLU A 60 15.78 -4.38 3.29
N ASP A 61 16.27 -4.58 4.52
CA ASP A 61 16.33 -3.56 5.58
C ASP A 61 17.21 -2.34 5.23
#